data_AF-A0A7J8QFX0-F1
#
_entry.id   AF-A0A7J8QFX0-F1
#
_cell.length_a   1.000
_cell.length_b   1.000
_cell.length_c   1.000
_cell.angle_alpha   90.00
_cell.angle_beta   90.00
_cell.angle_gamma   90.00
#
_symmetry.space_group_name_H-M   'P 1'
#
loop_
_entity.id
_entity.type
_entity.pdbx_description
1 polymer ?
#
loop_
_entity_poly.entity_id
_entity_poly.type
_entity_poly.pdbx_seq_one_letter_code
_entity_poly.pdbx_strand_id
1 'polypeptide(L)'
;MKPHPLVISVLQKVNKFIPTWRIVPGQDIIDAAFRQPEIRAQVRANPYCYKGRLRLNTANELLNTSLEVEQRLHEVSLPFLVLHGGEDKVTDKAVSQQLYNDAASSDKSFKLYPGMWHGLLYGELPENIEIVFADIIGWLNQRSEFGNSRLERELKLQDDEILILKHK
;
A
#
# COMPACT_ATOMS: atom_id res chain seq x y z
N MET A 1 -0.87 8.60 11.34
CA MET A 1 -1.41 8.81 12.72
C MET A 1 -1.84 7.49 13.38
N LYS A 2 -1.25 7.14 14.52
CA LYS A 2 -1.65 5.95 15.31
C LYS A 2 -2.84 6.31 16.23
N PRO A 3 -3.90 5.49 16.31
CA PRO A 3 -5.01 5.74 17.24
C PRO A 3 -4.55 5.76 18.70
N HIS A 4 -5.30 6.45 19.56
CA HIS A 4 -4.97 6.52 20.99
C HIS A 4 -4.94 5.11 21.63
N PRO A 5 -3.93 4.76 22.46
CA PRO A 5 -3.77 3.41 23.01
C PRO A 5 -5.01 2.85 23.75
N LEU A 6 -5.76 3.72 24.43
CA LEU A 6 -7.02 3.35 25.08
C LEU A 6 -8.08 2.87 24.09
N VAL A 7 -8.20 3.54 22.94
CA VAL A 7 -9.17 3.16 21.89
C VAL A 7 -8.80 1.79 21.34
N ILE A 8 -7.51 1.57 21.06
CA ILE A 8 -7.00 0.27 20.60
C ILE A 8 -7.35 -0.83 21.61
N SER A 9 -7.03 -0.61 22.89
CA SER A 9 -7.26 -1.59 23.96
C SER A 9 -8.75 -1.94 24.14
N VAL A 10 -9.65 -0.95 24.05
CA VAL A 10 -11.10 -1.17 24.12
C VAL A 10 -11.58 -1.98 22.91
N LEU A 11 -11.21 -1.56 21.70
CA LEU A 11 -11.62 -2.22 20.46
C LEU A 11 -11.12 -3.66 20.38
N GLN A 12 -9.88 -3.93 20.82
CA GLN A 12 -9.31 -5.29 20.90
C GLN A 12 -10.08 -6.21 21.85
N LYS A 13 -10.52 -5.71 23.01
CA LYS A 13 -11.34 -6.50 23.96
C LYS A 13 -12.71 -6.81 23.37
N VAL A 14 -13.36 -5.82 22.77
CA VAL A 14 -14.69 -5.96 22.14
C VAL A 14 -14.65 -6.88 20.92
N ASN A 15 -13.53 -6.94 20.21
CA ASN A 15 -13.32 -7.76 19.02
C ASN A 15 -13.59 -9.26 19.26
N LYS A 16 -13.35 -9.75 20.48
CA LYS A 16 -13.59 -11.15 20.84
C LYS A 16 -15.07 -11.56 20.80
N PHE A 17 -15.99 -10.61 20.92
CA PHE A 17 -17.42 -10.87 21.01
C PHE A 17 -18.16 -10.48 19.73
N ILE A 18 -17.78 -9.37 19.10
CA ILE A 18 -18.47 -8.81 17.94
C ILE A 18 -17.52 -8.47 16.77
N PRO A 19 -16.71 -9.44 16.29
CA PRO A 19 -15.63 -9.19 15.33
C PRO A 19 -16.12 -8.65 13.97
N THR A 20 -17.36 -8.94 13.59
CA THR A 20 -17.92 -8.60 12.28
C THR A 20 -18.64 -7.25 12.27
N TRP A 21 -18.80 -6.60 13.43
CA TRP A 21 -19.57 -5.36 13.54
C TRP A 21 -18.82 -4.17 12.94
N ARG A 22 -19.56 -3.28 12.28
CA ARG A 22 -19.05 -2.11 11.54
C ARG A 22 -19.02 -0.86 12.43
N ILE A 23 -18.32 -0.96 13.56
CA ILE A 23 -18.37 0.05 14.63
C ILE A 23 -17.08 0.86 14.79
N VAL A 24 -16.06 0.58 14.00
CA VAL A 24 -14.76 1.25 14.12
C VAL A 24 -14.93 2.75 13.81
N PRO A 25 -14.57 3.66 14.74
CA PRO A 25 -14.63 5.10 14.50
C PRO A 25 -13.60 5.53 13.46
N GLY A 26 -13.97 6.46 12.59
CA GLY A 26 -13.11 6.95 11.53
C GLY A 26 -13.82 7.97 10.65
N GLN A 27 -13.01 8.73 9.91
CA GLN A 27 -13.49 9.62 8.86
C GLN A 27 -14.00 8.82 7.65
N ASP A 28 -14.81 9.44 6.80
CA ASP A 28 -15.15 8.86 5.51
C ASP A 28 -13.87 8.79 4.64
N ILE A 29 -13.41 7.57 4.37
CA ILE A 29 -12.17 7.32 3.63
C ILE A 29 -12.29 7.86 2.20
N ILE A 30 -13.48 7.82 1.60
CA ILE A 30 -13.67 8.31 0.22
C ILE A 30 -13.45 9.82 0.18
N ASP A 31 -13.98 10.55 1.16
CA ASP A 31 -13.82 12.00 1.23
C ASP A 31 -12.38 12.41 1.57
N ALA A 32 -11.66 11.57 2.34
CA ALA A 32 -10.26 11.80 2.68
C ALA A 32 -9.28 11.39 1.57
N ALA A 33 -9.62 10.37 0.77
CA ALA A 33 -8.75 9.81 -0.25
C ALA A 33 -8.75 10.63 -1.55
N PHE A 34 -9.91 11.17 -1.91
CA PHE A 34 -10.14 11.80 -3.21
C PHE A 34 -10.47 13.27 -3.04
N ARG A 35 -9.79 14.16 -3.76
CA ARG A 35 -10.09 15.60 -3.70
C ARG A 35 -11.34 15.97 -4.53
N GLN A 36 -11.44 15.40 -5.73
CA GLN A 36 -12.44 15.71 -6.74
C GLN A 36 -13.83 15.12 -6.38
N PRO A 37 -14.88 15.95 -6.20
CA PRO A 37 -16.24 15.48 -5.89
C PRO A 37 -16.82 14.46 -6.88
N GLU A 38 -16.52 14.62 -8.16
CA GLU A 38 -16.89 13.73 -9.26
C GLU A 38 -16.28 12.34 -9.09
N ILE A 39 -15.01 12.25 -8.65
CA ILE A 39 -14.38 10.96 -8.37
C ILE A 39 -15.01 10.33 -7.13
N ARG A 40 -15.29 11.11 -6.08
CA ARG A 40 -16.02 10.61 -4.90
C ARG A 40 -17.38 10.04 -5.30
N ALA A 41 -18.11 10.73 -6.18
CA ALA A 41 -19.40 10.26 -6.69
C ALA A 41 -19.25 8.95 -7.48
N GLN A 42 -18.24 8.83 -8.35
CA GLN A 42 -17.95 7.59 -9.08
C GLN A 42 -17.63 6.43 -8.14
N VAL A 43 -16.75 6.64 -7.14
CA VAL A 43 -16.40 5.61 -6.15
C VAL A 43 -17.62 5.20 -5.32
N ARG A 44 -18.46 6.16 -4.90
CA ARG A 44 -19.72 5.87 -4.18
C ARG A 44 -20.76 5.16 -5.04
N ALA A 45 -20.80 5.42 -6.34
CA ALA A 45 -21.71 4.74 -7.27
C ALA A 45 -21.25 3.31 -7.60
N ASN A 46 -19.95 3.01 -7.47
CA ASN A 46 -19.40 1.69 -7.81
C ASN A 46 -20.01 0.57 -6.92
N PRO A 47 -20.77 -0.39 -7.48
CA PRO A 47 -21.42 -1.45 -6.70
C PRO A 47 -20.41 -2.41 -6.05
N TYR A 48 -19.19 -2.50 -6.58
CA TYR A 48 -18.12 -3.37 -6.08
C TYR A 48 -17.29 -2.73 -4.96
N CYS A 49 -17.47 -1.43 -4.67
CA CYS A 49 -16.79 -0.77 -3.58
C CYS A 49 -17.54 -0.96 -2.25
N TYR A 50 -16.83 -1.35 -1.19
CA TYR A 50 -17.36 -1.40 0.17
C TYR A 50 -17.50 0.02 0.74
N LYS A 51 -18.71 0.38 1.19
CA LYS A 51 -19.07 1.75 1.63
C LYS A 51 -19.34 1.83 3.13
N GLY A 52 -19.27 0.71 3.84
CA GLY A 52 -19.53 0.67 5.28
C GLY A 52 -18.33 1.13 6.09
N ARG A 53 -18.54 1.34 7.38
CA ARG A 53 -17.42 1.46 8.33
C ARG A 53 -16.61 0.16 8.38
N LEU A 54 -15.33 0.26 8.72
CA LEU A 54 -14.47 -0.89 8.87
C LEU A 54 -15.02 -1.85 9.93
N ARG A 55 -14.94 -3.15 9.66
CA ARG A 55 -15.32 -4.18 10.63
C ARG A 55 -14.26 -4.27 11.70
N LEU A 56 -14.67 -4.59 12.92
CA LEU A 56 -13.79 -4.56 14.09
C LEU A 56 -12.57 -5.46 13.93
N ASN A 57 -12.77 -6.70 13.49
CA ASN A 57 -11.65 -7.63 13.30
C ASN A 57 -10.74 -7.20 12.15
N THR A 58 -11.30 -6.66 11.06
CA THR A 58 -10.49 -6.13 9.96
C THR A 58 -9.61 -4.97 10.43
N ALA A 59 -10.13 -4.06 11.25
CA ALA A 59 -9.32 -2.99 11.83
C ALA A 59 -8.22 -3.51 12.77
N ASN A 60 -8.54 -4.53 13.57
CA ASN A 60 -7.58 -5.18 14.45
C ASN A 60 -6.42 -5.80 13.67
N GLU A 61 -6.74 -6.59 12.63
CA GLU A 61 -5.72 -7.23 11.80
C GLU A 61 -4.90 -6.22 11.01
N LEU A 62 -5.54 -5.17 10.46
CA LEU A 62 -4.81 -4.09 9.79
C LEU A 62 -3.83 -3.39 10.73
N LEU A 63 -4.23 -3.11 11.98
CA LEU A 63 -3.35 -2.49 12.96
C LEU A 63 -2.18 -3.41 13.32
N ASN A 64 -2.46 -4.67 13.67
CA ASN A 64 -1.44 -5.63 14.09
C ASN A 64 -0.44 -5.87 12.96
N THR A 65 -0.93 -6.10 11.74
CA THR A 65 -0.09 -6.27 10.54
C THR A 65 0.75 -5.02 10.27
N SER A 66 0.18 -3.82 10.38
CA SER A 66 0.94 -2.58 10.16
C SER A 66 2.08 -2.42 11.18
N LEU A 67 1.82 -2.74 12.45
CA LEU A 67 2.83 -2.67 13.51
C LEU A 67 3.93 -3.72 13.32
N GLU A 68 3.57 -4.94 12.90
CA GLU A 68 4.53 -5.99 12.59
C GLU A 68 5.43 -5.59 11.41
N VAL A 69 4.82 -5.12 10.31
CA VAL A 69 5.55 -4.68 9.11
C VAL A 69 6.48 -3.50 9.43
N GLU A 70 6.02 -2.53 10.24
CA GLU A 70 6.83 -1.38 10.67
C GLU A 70 8.11 -1.80 11.42
N GLN A 71 8.08 -2.89 12.18
CA GLN A 71 9.27 -3.42 12.88
C GLN A 71 10.25 -4.15 11.95
N ARG A 72 9.77 -4.57 10.77
CA ARG A 72 10.47 -5.45 9.83
C ARG A 72 10.81 -4.77 8.51
N LEU A 73 10.69 -3.44 8.42
CA LEU A 73 11.00 -2.68 7.19
C LEU A 73 12.41 -2.95 6.69
N HIS A 74 13.37 -3.12 7.59
CA HIS A 74 14.76 -3.43 7.28
C HIS A 74 14.97 -4.77 6.58
N GLU A 75 14.01 -5.70 6.65
CA GLU A 75 14.07 -6.99 5.95
C GLU A 75 13.75 -6.85 4.44
N VAL A 76 13.17 -5.73 4.00
CA VAL A 76 12.81 -5.52 2.59
C VAL A 76 14.08 -5.34 1.75
N SER A 77 14.41 -6.36 0.96
CA SER A 77 15.63 -6.42 0.13
C SER A 77 15.39 -6.37 -1.37
N LEU A 78 14.15 -6.58 -1.83
CA LEU A 78 13.79 -6.55 -3.25
C LEU A 78 13.84 -5.11 -3.81
N PRO A 79 14.08 -4.94 -5.13
CA PRO A 79 13.92 -3.65 -5.76
C PRO A 79 12.50 -3.09 -5.60
N PHE A 80 12.36 -1.81 -5.26
CA PHE A 80 11.03 -1.21 -5.11
C PHE A 80 10.96 0.28 -5.44
N LEU A 81 9.74 0.74 -5.76
CA LEU A 81 9.37 2.12 -5.95
C LEU A 81 8.25 2.49 -4.97
N VAL A 82 8.48 3.53 -4.15
CA VAL A 82 7.46 4.12 -3.27
C VAL A 82 7.00 5.44 -3.88
N LEU A 83 5.68 5.55 -4.10
CA LEU A 83 5.00 6.73 -4.61
C LEU A 83 4.01 7.20 -3.56
N HIS A 84 4.01 8.49 -3.20
CA HIS A 84 3.15 9.00 -2.14
C HIS A 84 2.66 10.43 -2.41
N GLY A 85 1.38 10.69 -2.14
CA GLY A 85 0.80 12.03 -2.25
C GLY A 85 1.18 12.95 -1.07
N GLY A 86 1.68 14.14 -1.34
CA GLY A 86 2.15 15.07 -0.30
C GLY A 86 1.07 15.48 0.70
N GLU A 87 -0.20 15.45 0.29
CA GLU A 87 -1.38 15.81 1.07
C GLU A 87 -2.29 14.60 1.34
N ASP A 88 -1.75 13.38 1.28
CA ASP A 88 -2.47 12.17 1.66
C ASP A 88 -2.88 12.23 3.15
N LYS A 89 -4.18 12.08 3.40
CA LYS A 89 -4.80 12.05 4.74
C LYS A 89 -5.23 10.65 5.18
N VAL A 90 -5.07 9.67 4.32
CA VAL A 90 -5.40 8.25 4.54
C VAL A 90 -4.18 7.51 5.04
N THR A 91 -3.02 7.72 4.39
CA THR A 91 -1.75 7.10 4.81
C THR A 91 -0.68 8.15 5.14
N ASP A 92 0.28 7.77 5.98
CA ASP A 92 1.28 8.69 6.52
C ASP A 92 2.57 8.65 5.69
N LYS A 93 2.85 9.74 4.97
CA LYS A 93 4.07 9.87 4.15
C LYS A 93 5.37 9.67 4.93
N ALA A 94 5.38 9.92 6.25
CA ALA A 94 6.55 9.69 7.08
C ALA A 94 6.91 8.19 7.14
N VAL A 95 5.90 7.31 7.14
CA VAL A 95 6.13 5.85 7.14
C VAL A 95 6.65 5.37 5.79
N SER A 96 6.18 5.96 4.68
CA SER A 96 6.75 5.71 3.35
C SER A 96 8.22 6.14 3.25
N GLN A 97 8.57 7.30 3.81
CA GLN A 97 9.96 7.75 3.91
C GLN A 97 10.78 6.81 4.80
N GLN A 98 10.21 6.34 5.91
CA GLN A 98 10.87 5.37 6.79
C GLN A 98 11.17 4.05 6.07
N LEU A 99 10.23 3.50 5.30
CA LEU A 99 10.47 2.31 4.47
C LEU A 99 11.65 2.54 3.51
N TYR A 100 11.69 3.69 2.84
CA TYR A 100 12.80 4.03 1.96
C TYR A 100 14.14 4.09 2.70
N ASN A 101 14.16 4.63 3.92
CA ASN A 101 15.38 4.74 4.70
C ASN A 101 15.85 3.36 5.22
N ASP A 102 14.95 2.63 5.87
CA ASP A 102 15.28 1.47 6.70
C ASP A 102 15.48 0.18 5.89
N ALA A 103 14.83 0.05 4.72
CA ALA A 103 14.90 -1.16 3.91
C ALA A 103 16.34 -1.55 3.50
N ALA A 104 16.67 -2.83 3.54
CA ALA A 104 17.97 -3.35 3.10
C ALA A 104 18.18 -3.29 1.56
N SER A 105 17.13 -3.05 0.78
CA SER A 105 17.21 -2.95 -0.68
C SER A 105 18.23 -1.90 -1.13
N SER A 106 19.16 -2.32 -1.98
CA SER A 106 20.11 -1.42 -2.65
C SER A 106 19.48 -0.69 -3.84
N ASP A 107 18.36 -1.20 -4.37
CA ASP A 107 17.66 -0.64 -5.51
C ASP A 107 16.26 -0.16 -5.10
N LYS A 108 16.22 1.03 -4.52
CA LYS A 108 15.00 1.63 -4.00
C LYS A 108 14.84 3.06 -4.48
N SER A 109 13.61 3.44 -4.79
CA SER A 109 13.25 4.80 -5.21
C SER A 109 12.06 5.30 -4.41
N PHE A 110 12.07 6.58 -4.07
CA PHE A 110 10.95 7.25 -3.41
C PHE A 110 10.61 8.54 -4.14
N LYS A 111 9.32 8.73 -4.45
CA LYS A 111 8.80 9.96 -5.03
C LYS A 111 7.58 10.44 -4.26
N LEU A 112 7.73 11.62 -3.67
CA LEU A 112 6.65 12.36 -3.04
C LEU A 112 6.09 13.37 -4.05
N TYR A 113 4.78 13.39 -4.25
CA TYR A 113 4.11 14.33 -5.16
C TYR A 113 3.43 15.46 -4.38
N PRO A 114 4.03 16.66 -4.30
CA PRO A 114 3.47 17.77 -3.53
C PRO A 114 2.04 18.10 -3.98
N GLY A 115 1.15 18.31 -3.01
CA GLY A 115 -0.24 18.67 -3.31
C GLY A 115 -1.13 17.51 -3.77
N MET A 116 -0.62 16.32 -4.10
CA MET A 116 -1.46 15.18 -4.45
C MET A 116 -1.99 14.45 -3.20
N TRP A 117 -3.16 13.86 -3.29
CA TRP A 117 -3.86 13.10 -2.24
C TRP A 117 -3.60 11.58 -2.41
N HIS A 118 -4.38 10.75 -1.72
CA HIS A 118 -4.21 9.30 -1.68
C HIS A 118 -4.34 8.61 -3.04
N GLY A 119 -5.32 9.05 -3.85
CA GLY A 119 -5.68 8.39 -5.10
C GLY A 119 -4.77 8.69 -6.29
N LEU A 120 -3.47 8.48 -6.20
CA LEU A 120 -2.49 8.89 -7.24
C LEU A 120 -2.80 8.40 -8.67
N LEU A 121 -3.43 7.22 -8.81
CA LEU A 121 -3.64 6.58 -10.12
C LEU A 121 -5.01 6.89 -10.77
N TYR A 122 -5.92 7.54 -10.05
CA TYR A 122 -7.31 7.71 -10.51
C TYR A 122 -8.03 8.92 -9.89
N GLY A 123 -7.57 9.39 -8.73
CA GLY A 123 -8.18 10.44 -7.92
C GLY A 123 -7.64 11.85 -8.12
N GLU A 124 -6.57 11.97 -8.88
CA GLU A 124 -5.85 13.22 -9.15
C GLU A 124 -6.28 13.86 -10.47
N LEU A 125 -5.75 15.04 -10.76
CA LEU A 125 -5.94 15.68 -12.08
C LEU A 125 -5.34 14.79 -13.17
N PRO A 126 -5.88 14.79 -14.41
CA PRO A 126 -5.38 13.96 -15.49
C PRO A 126 -3.86 14.08 -15.71
N GLU A 127 -3.32 15.29 -15.67
CA GLU A 127 -1.90 15.55 -15.86
C GLU A 127 -1.05 14.96 -14.73
N ASN A 128 -1.57 15.00 -13.50
CA ASN A 128 -0.93 14.38 -12.34
C ASN A 128 -0.90 12.85 -12.47
N ILE A 129 -2.01 12.25 -12.91
CA ILE A 129 -2.12 10.81 -13.14
C ILE A 129 -1.13 10.36 -14.21
N GLU A 130 -1.03 11.10 -15.32
CA GLU A 130 -0.08 10.82 -16.40
C GLU A 130 1.37 10.84 -15.91
N ILE A 131 1.74 11.82 -15.08
CA ILE A 131 3.08 11.88 -14.46
C ILE A 131 3.35 10.64 -13.61
N VAL A 132 2.40 10.24 -12.76
CA VAL A 132 2.55 9.06 -11.89
C VAL A 132 2.72 7.79 -12.73
N PHE A 133 1.92 7.60 -13.79
CA PHE A 133 2.07 6.46 -14.69
C PHE A 133 3.40 6.49 -15.45
N ALA A 134 3.83 7.65 -15.94
CA ALA A 134 5.12 7.79 -16.62
C ALA A 134 6.29 7.42 -15.71
N ASP A 135 6.24 7.80 -14.42
CA ASP A 135 7.26 7.42 -13.44
C ASP A 135 7.29 5.92 -13.18
N ILE A 136 6.11 5.27 -13.03
CA ILE A 136 6.01 3.82 -12.86
C ILE A 136 6.59 3.09 -14.08
N ILE A 137 6.16 3.47 -15.28
CA ILE A 137 6.60 2.84 -16.53
C ILE A 137 8.10 3.06 -16.74
N GLY A 138 8.60 4.28 -16.51
CA GLY A 138 10.02 4.59 -16.61
C GLY A 138 10.87 3.76 -15.63
N TRP A 139 10.41 3.61 -14.39
CA TRP A 139 11.09 2.80 -13.38
C TRP A 139 11.13 1.31 -13.77
N LEU A 140 10.03 0.78 -14.31
CA LEU A 140 9.96 -0.60 -14.79
C LEU A 140 10.87 -0.82 -16.00
N ASN A 141 10.81 0.07 -17.00
CA ASN A 141 11.60 -0.03 -18.23
C ASN A 141 13.10 -0.11 -17.94
N GLN A 142 13.61 0.73 -17.02
CA GLN A 142 15.02 0.71 -16.60
C GLN A 142 15.49 -0.66 -16.07
N ARG A 143 14.57 -1.49 -15.56
CA ARG A 143 14.86 -2.81 -14.97
C ARG A 143 14.50 -3.96 -15.89
N SER A 144 13.70 -3.73 -16.93
CA SER A 144 13.36 -4.73 -17.94
C SER A 144 14.21 -4.64 -19.21
N GLU A 145 14.74 -3.47 -19.56
CA GLU A 145 15.47 -3.24 -20.82
C GLU A 145 16.81 -3.99 -20.91
N PHE A 146 17.46 -4.27 -19.77
CA PHE A 146 18.75 -4.98 -19.72
C PHE A 146 18.64 -6.45 -19.29
N GLY A 147 17.41 -7.00 -19.21
CA GLY A 147 17.19 -8.39 -18.88
C GLY A 147 17.88 -9.29 -19.90
N ASN A 148 18.97 -9.95 -19.49
CA ASN A 148 19.50 -11.10 -20.23
C ASN A 148 18.46 -12.22 -20.05
N SER A 149 17.37 -12.15 -20.82
CA SER A 149 16.19 -13.02 -20.73
C SER A 149 16.52 -14.50 -20.73
N ARG A 150 17.71 -14.85 -21.22
CA ARG A 150 18.31 -16.17 -21.13
C ARG A 150 18.70 -16.56 -19.70
N LEU A 151 19.45 -15.71 -18.99
CA LEU A 151 19.92 -15.96 -17.62
C LEU A 151 18.74 -16.04 -16.63
N GLU A 152 17.74 -15.17 -16.80
CA GLU A 152 16.52 -15.20 -15.97
C GLU A 152 15.70 -16.47 -16.20
N ARG A 153 15.59 -16.94 -17.45
CA ARG A 153 14.95 -18.23 -17.78
C ARG A 153 15.74 -19.42 -17.23
N GLU A 154 17.06 -19.40 -17.32
CA GLU A 154 17.94 -20.45 -16.80
C GLU A 154 17.84 -20.56 -15.26
N LEU A 155 17.85 -19.43 -14.54
CA LEU A 155 17.67 -19.39 -13.08
C LEU A 155 16.28 -19.87 -12.66
N LYS A 156 15.23 -19.41 -13.36
CA LYS A 156 13.86 -19.85 -13.09
C LYS A 156 13.69 -21.36 -13.28
N LEU A 157 14.25 -21.92 -14.35
CA LEU A 157 14.22 -23.37 -14.59
C LEU A 157 14.97 -24.16 -13.51
N GLN A 158 16.13 -23.66 -13.06
CA GLN A 158 16.87 -24.29 -11.95
C GLN A 158 16.06 -24.30 -10.64
N ASP A 159 15.46 -23.17 -10.28
CA ASP A 159 14.68 -23.08 -9.04
C ASP A 159 13.41 -23.95 -9.11
N ASP A 160 12.74 -23.99 -10.26
CA ASP A 160 11.58 -24.87 -10.49
C ASP A 160 11.98 -26.36 -10.41
N GLU A 161 13.14 -26.77 -10.95
CA GLU A 161 13.66 -28.14 -10.82
C GLU A 161 14.02 -28.50 -9.37
N ILE A 162 14.63 -27.57 -8.63
CA ILE A 162 14.97 -27.76 -7.21
C ILE A 162 13.70 -27.96 -6.36
N LEU A 163 12.62 -27.22 -6.67
CA LEU A 163 11.33 -27.38 -6.00
C LEU A 163 10.71 -28.75 -6.27
N ILE A 164 10.80 -29.26 -7.51
CA ILE A 164 10.30 -30.59 -7.88
C ILE A 164 11.10 -31.70 -7.16
N LEU A 165 12.42 -31.54 -7.04
CA LEU A 165 13.29 -32.52 -6.38
C LEU A 165 13.14 -32.56 -4.86
N LYS A 166 12.74 -31.44 -4.22
CA LYS A 166 12.45 -31.38 -2.78
C LYS A 166 11.09 -31.99 -2.39
N HIS A 167 10.27 -32.37 -3.36
CA HIS A 167 8.92 -32.92 -3.14
C HIS A 167 8.74 -34.35 -3.66
N LYS A 168 9.85 -35.04 -3.93
CA LYS A 168 9.94 -36.50 -4.07
C LYS A 168 10.61 -37.10 -2.85
#